data_AF-D9CI37-F1
#
_entry.id   AF-D9CI37-F1
#
_cell.length_a   1.000
_cell.length_b   1.000
_cell.length_c   1.000
_cell.angle_alpha   90.00
_cell.angle_beta   90.00
_cell.angle_gamma   90.00
#
_symmetry.space_group_name_H-M   'P 1'
#
loop_
_entity.id
_entity.type
_entity.pdbx_description
1 polymer ?
#
loop_
_entity_poly.entity_id
_entity_poly.type
_entity_poly.pdbx_seq_one_letter_code
_entity_poly.pdbx_strand_id
1 'polypeptide(L)'
;TGGDEINVPCYDQDQQTQQDLRKAGRTLEQAIGHWVDATHDRLRSIGKTPVVWEEMVLEHNITLKNDTVALVWISSQHAASIAAKNVRIVHAPADYFYLDCG
;
A
#
# COMPACT_ATOMS: atom_id res chain seq x y z
N THR A 1 -3.16 3.76 -6.50
CA THR A 1 -1.85 4.29 -6.13
C THR A 1 -0.83 3.18 -5.88
N GLY A 2 -1.04 1.95 -6.35
CA GLY A 2 -0.05 0.87 -6.22
C GLY A 2 0.24 0.52 -4.76
N GLY A 3 1.52 0.48 -4.41
CA GLY A 3 1.99 0.20 -3.04
C GLY A 3 2.34 -1.27 -2.81
N ASP A 4 2.65 -1.98 -3.88
CA ASP A 4 3.22 -3.32 -3.92
C ASP A 4 4.74 -3.28 -3.71
N GLU A 5 5.29 -4.36 -3.16
CA GLU A 5 6.73 -4.69 -3.19
C GLU A 5 7.68 -3.57 -2.72
N ILE A 6 7.34 -2.86 -1.64
CA ILE A 6 8.24 -1.85 -1.07
C ILE A 6 9.50 -2.52 -0.52
N ASN A 7 10.61 -2.35 -1.23
CA ASN A 7 11.92 -2.84 -0.82
C ASN A 7 12.56 -1.93 0.25
N VAL A 8 12.24 -2.16 1.54
CA VAL A 8 12.76 -1.39 2.69
C VAL A 8 14.30 -1.24 2.67
N PRO A 9 15.10 -2.31 2.44
CA PRO A 9 16.56 -2.19 2.31
C PRO A 9 17.05 -1.14 1.30
N CYS A 10 16.31 -0.89 0.22
CA CYS A 10 16.64 0.15 -0.77
C CYS A 10 16.65 1.54 -0.11
N TYR A 11 15.65 1.84 0.72
CA TYR A 11 15.52 3.11 1.42
C TYR A 11 16.50 3.24 2.59
N ASP A 12 16.83 2.14 3.25
CA ASP A 12 17.84 2.11 4.32
C ASP A 12 19.25 2.40 3.79
N GLN A 13 19.56 1.94 2.57
CA GLN A 13 20.84 2.14 1.93
C GLN A 13 20.95 3.47 1.17
N ASP A 14 19.82 4.11 0.83
CA ASP A 14 19.82 5.39 0.12
C ASP A 14 20.14 6.56 1.06
N GLN A 15 21.34 7.13 0.89
CA GLN A 15 21.83 8.20 1.77
C GLN A 15 20.93 9.44 1.74
N GLN A 16 20.35 9.79 0.57
CA GLN A 16 19.49 10.96 0.42
C GLN A 16 18.19 10.76 1.20
N THR A 17 17.51 9.63 1.03
CA THR A 17 16.31 9.25 1.80
C THR A 17 16.59 9.33 3.29
N GLN A 18 17.70 8.77 3.75
CA GLN A 18 18.04 8.79 5.18
C GLN A 18 18.29 10.22 5.70
N GLN A 19 18.86 11.11 4.90
CA GLN A 19 19.00 12.53 5.26
C GLN A 19 17.65 13.22 5.33
N ASP A 20 16.77 12.97 4.37
CA ASP A 20 15.44 13.58 4.30
C ASP A 20 14.53 13.09 5.44
N LEU A 21 14.55 11.80 5.77
CA LEU A 21 13.84 11.22 6.91
C LEU A 21 14.30 11.86 8.23
N ARG A 22 15.62 11.99 8.44
CA ARG A 22 16.17 12.66 9.63
C ARG A 22 15.77 14.13 9.69
N LYS A 23 15.88 14.86 8.58
CA LYS A 23 15.50 16.27 8.49
C LYS A 23 14.01 16.48 8.75
N ALA A 24 13.17 15.56 8.28
CA ALA A 24 11.73 15.60 8.49
C ALA A 24 11.31 15.09 9.89
N GLY A 25 12.21 14.44 10.64
CA GLY A 25 11.89 13.78 11.90
C GLY A 25 10.89 12.63 11.74
N ARG A 26 10.99 11.87 10.65
CA ARG A 26 10.05 10.79 10.29
C ARG A 26 10.75 9.44 10.14
N THR A 27 10.04 8.36 10.44
CA THR A 27 10.41 7.01 10.01
C THR A 27 10.01 6.76 8.55
N LEU A 28 10.54 5.70 7.95
CA LEU A 28 10.12 5.27 6.60
C LEU A 28 8.60 5.00 6.54
N GLU A 29 8.04 4.28 7.51
CA GLU A 29 6.60 4.02 7.61
C GLU A 29 5.76 5.31 7.65
N GLN A 30 6.20 6.31 8.42
CA GLN A 30 5.52 7.61 8.46
C GLN A 30 5.63 8.35 7.12
N ALA A 31 6.75 8.23 6.42
CA ALA A 31 6.93 8.80 5.09
C ALA A 31 6.03 8.10 4.05
N ILE A 32 5.94 6.77 4.08
CA ILE A 32 5.03 5.97 3.24
C ILE A 32 3.59 6.39 3.50
N GLY A 33 3.14 6.42 4.76
CA GLY A 33 1.79 6.82 5.11
C GLY A 33 1.45 8.24 4.62
N HIS A 34 2.36 9.19 4.81
CA HIS A 34 2.19 10.56 4.31
C HIS A 34 2.12 10.62 2.77
N TRP A 35 2.94 9.83 2.06
CA TRP A 35 2.91 9.75 0.60
C TRP A 35 1.59 9.16 0.09
N VAL A 36 1.13 8.06 0.70
CA VAL A 36 -0.15 7.42 0.39
C VAL A 36 -1.30 8.39 0.62
N ASP A 37 -1.35 9.07 1.75
CA ASP A 37 -2.40 10.06 2.05
C ASP A 37 -2.41 11.22 1.05
N ALA A 38 -1.24 11.81 0.75
CA ALA A 38 -1.14 12.92 -0.19
C ALA A 38 -1.60 12.53 -1.60
N THR A 39 -1.20 11.35 -2.08
CA THR A 39 -1.62 10.85 -3.40
C THR A 39 -3.10 10.51 -3.44
N HIS A 40 -3.64 9.92 -2.37
CA HIS A 40 -5.06 9.62 -2.26
C HIS A 40 -5.91 10.89 -2.20
N ASP A 41 -5.48 11.91 -1.46
CA ASP A 41 -6.21 13.18 -1.35
C ASP A 41 -6.27 13.92 -2.69
N ARG A 42 -5.22 13.80 -3.51
CA ARG A 42 -5.29 14.29 -4.90
C ARG A 42 -6.35 13.55 -5.71
N LEU A 43 -6.44 12.22 -5.61
CA LEU A 43 -7.49 11.45 -6.29
C LEU A 43 -8.89 11.83 -5.81
N ARG A 44 -9.08 11.96 -4.49
CA ARG A 44 -10.36 12.38 -3.90
C ARG A 44 -10.79 13.77 -4.35
N SER A 45 -9.84 14.71 -4.47
CA SER A 45 -10.13 16.08 -4.93
C SER A 45 -10.75 16.16 -6.32
N ILE A 46 -10.60 15.11 -7.13
CA ILE A 46 -11.20 14.98 -8.47
C ILE A 46 -12.27 13.87 -8.53
N GLY A 47 -12.83 13.47 -7.39
CA GLY A 47 -13.91 12.50 -7.30
C GLY A 47 -13.51 11.07 -7.64
N LYS A 48 -12.23 10.70 -7.49
CA LYS A 48 -11.73 9.33 -7.74
C LYS A 48 -11.52 8.58 -6.44
N THR A 49 -11.89 7.30 -6.44
CA THR A 49 -11.66 6.36 -5.34
C THR A 49 -10.24 5.81 -5.40
N PRO A 50 -9.44 5.93 -4.32
CA PRO A 50 -8.11 5.33 -4.27
C PRO A 50 -8.16 3.80 -4.20
N VAL A 51 -7.15 3.17 -4.81
CA VAL A 51 -6.95 1.72 -4.78
C VAL A 51 -5.49 1.43 -4.46
N VAL A 52 -5.20 0.46 -3.58
CA VAL A 52 -3.84 0.04 -3.19
C VAL A 52 -3.67 -1.47 -3.34
N TRP A 53 -2.43 -1.95 -3.44
CA TRP A 53 -2.12 -3.37 -3.25
C TRP A 53 -2.17 -3.75 -1.76
N GLU A 54 -2.28 -5.06 -1.48
CA GLU A 54 -2.61 -5.58 -0.15
C GLU A 54 -1.57 -5.32 0.93
N GLU A 55 -0.30 -5.12 0.55
CA GLU A 55 0.80 -4.80 1.45
C GLU A 55 0.56 -3.49 2.21
N MET A 56 -0.11 -2.52 1.57
CA MET A 56 -0.53 -1.27 2.23
C MET A 56 -1.55 -1.50 3.37
N VAL A 57 -2.19 -2.67 3.43
CA VAL A 57 -3.18 -3.05 4.45
C VAL A 57 -2.60 -4.03 5.47
N LEU A 58 -1.74 -4.94 5.01
CA LEU A 58 -1.27 -6.09 5.78
C LEU A 58 0.15 -5.90 6.34
N GLU A 59 1.04 -5.19 5.65
CA GLU A 59 2.47 -5.11 5.96
C GLU A 59 2.90 -3.76 6.52
N HIS A 60 2.38 -2.67 5.96
CA HIS A 60 2.72 -1.31 6.40
C HIS A 60 1.81 -0.80 7.51
N ASN A 61 2.41 -0.12 8.50
CA ASN A 61 1.68 0.43 9.64
C ASN A 61 1.16 1.84 9.33
N ILE A 62 0.26 1.91 8.34
CA ILE A 62 -0.35 3.14 7.86
C ILE A 62 -1.87 3.10 8.06
N THR A 63 -2.49 4.28 8.14
CA THR A 63 -3.95 4.39 8.24
C THR A 63 -4.52 4.69 6.86
N LEU A 64 -5.35 3.80 6.33
CA LEU A 64 -6.10 4.03 5.10
C LEU A 64 -7.50 4.53 5.43
N LYS A 65 -8.00 5.54 4.69
CA LYS A 65 -9.39 5.99 4.84
C LYS A 65 -10.33 4.92 4.28
N ASN A 66 -11.52 4.79 4.87
CA ASN A 66 -12.51 3.75 4.59
C ASN A 66 -12.98 3.66 3.13
N ASP A 67 -12.79 4.72 2.34
CA ASP A 67 -13.09 4.73 0.91
C ASP A 67 -12.03 4.03 0.06
N THR A 68 -10.90 3.62 0.62
CA THR A 68 -9.84 2.91 -0.13
C THR A 68 -10.26 1.48 -0.46
N VAL A 69 -9.90 1.00 -1.65
CA VAL A 69 -10.08 -0.40 -2.08
C VAL A 69 -8.72 -1.09 -2.11
N ALA A 70 -8.64 -2.33 -1.64
CA ALA A 70 -7.42 -3.15 -1.69
C ALA A 70 -7.50 -4.21 -2.80
N LEU A 71 -6.42 -4.35 -3.57
CA LEU A 71 -6.25 -5.41 -4.56
C LEU A 71 -5.52 -6.59 -3.89
N VAL A 72 -6.17 -7.75 -3.83
CA VAL A 72 -5.60 -8.99 -3.28
C VAL A 72 -4.92 -9.76 -4.40
N TRP A 73 -3.61 -10.00 -4.30
CA TRP A 73 -2.82 -10.60 -5.37
C TRP A 73 -1.86 -11.71 -4.95
N ILE A 74 -1.35 -11.77 -3.71
CA ILE A 74 -0.36 -12.79 -3.34
C ILE A 74 -1.03 -14.15 -3.13
N SER A 75 -2.10 -14.18 -2.34
CA SER A 75 -2.80 -15.44 -2.02
C SER A 75 -4.28 -15.22 -1.80
N SER A 76 -5.09 -16.20 -2.19
CA SER A 76 -6.52 -16.23 -1.86
C SER A 76 -6.81 -16.15 -0.36
N GLN A 77 -5.86 -16.55 0.51
CA GLN A 77 -6.00 -16.46 1.96
C GLN A 77 -6.00 -15.01 2.47
N HIS A 78 -5.28 -14.10 1.81
CA HIS A 78 -5.19 -12.69 2.21
C HIS A 78 -6.54 -11.96 2.08
N ALA A 79 -7.44 -12.43 1.21
CA ALA A 79 -8.78 -11.86 1.06
C ALA A 79 -9.55 -11.83 2.38
N ALA A 80 -9.49 -12.92 3.16
CA ALA A 80 -10.16 -12.99 4.46
C ALA A 80 -9.52 -12.02 5.48
N SER A 81 -8.19 -11.94 5.51
CA SER A 81 -7.44 -11.03 6.39
C SER A 81 -7.74 -9.56 6.13
N ILE A 82 -7.87 -9.17 4.86
CA ILE A 82 -8.23 -7.80 4.47
C ILE A 82 -9.71 -7.52 4.75
N ALA A 83 -10.61 -8.45 4.42
CA ALA A 83 -12.03 -8.29 4.69
C ALA A 83 -12.32 -8.13 6.20
N ALA A 84 -11.57 -8.84 7.07
CA ALA A 84 -11.67 -8.71 8.52
C ALA A 84 -11.30 -7.31 9.05
N LYS A 85 -10.53 -6.53 8.28
CA LYS A 85 -10.21 -5.12 8.57
C LYS A 85 -11.28 -4.14 8.04
N ASN A 86 -12.41 -4.63 7.52
CA ASN A 86 -13.51 -3.84 6.95
C ASN A 86 -13.08 -2.99 5.74
N VAL A 87 -12.15 -3.50 4.95
CA VAL A 87 -11.67 -2.87 3.71
C VAL A 87 -12.33 -3.53 2.51
N ARG A 88 -12.74 -2.72 1.52
CA ARG A 88 -13.30 -3.25 0.26
C ARG A 88 -12.20 -3.89 -0.57
N ILE A 89 -12.48 -5.04 -1.20
CA ILE A 89 -11.47 -5.80 -1.93
C ILE A 89 -11.79 -5.97 -3.42
N VAL A 90 -10.75 -6.01 -4.25
CA VAL A 90 -10.74 -6.64 -5.57
C VAL A 90 -9.96 -7.94 -5.43
N HIS A 91 -10.60 -9.08 -5.72
CA HIS A 91 -10.01 -10.41 -5.53
C HIS A 91 -9.41 -10.93 -6.84
N ALA A 92 -8.08 -10.92 -6.95
CA ALA A 92 -7.34 -11.43 -8.10
C ALA A 92 -6.02 -12.11 -7.68
N PRO A 93 -6.07 -13.10 -6.75
CA PRO A 93 -4.86 -13.70 -6.20
C PRO A 93 -4.11 -14.59 -7.21
N ALA A 94 -2.78 -14.64 -7.08
CA ALA A 94 -1.86 -15.30 -8.01
C ALA A 94 -2.00 -16.82 -8.05
N ASP A 95 -2.51 -17.43 -6.97
CA ASP A 95 -2.85 -18.85 -6.92
C ASP A 95 -4.00 -19.24 -7.87
N TYR A 96 -4.71 -18.29 -8.48
CA TYR A 96 -5.78 -18.55 -9.46
C TYR A 96 -5.82 -17.63 -10.69
N PHE A 97 -5.36 -16.37 -10.60
CA PHE A 97 -5.67 -15.33 -11.60
C PHE A 97 -4.47 -14.74 -12.35
N TYR A 98 -3.24 -15.17 -12.02
CA TYR A 98 -2.06 -14.75 -12.77
C TYR A 98 -1.94 -15.56 -14.06
N LEU A 99 -2.04 -14.88 -15.20
CA LEU A 99 -2.03 -15.50 -16.53
C LEU A 99 -0.63 -15.61 -17.15
N ASP A 100 0.37 -15.09 -16.45
CA ASP A 100 1.79 -15.05 -16.80
C ASP A 100 2.60 -16.20 -16.18
N CYS A 101 2.04 -16.90 -15.18
CA CYS A 101 2.63 -18.09 -14.57
C CYS A 101 2.60 -19.31 -15.52
N GLY A 102 3.64 -20.15 -15.47
CA GLY A 102 3.82 -21.39 -16.22
C GLY A 102 5.14 -22.08 -15.87
#